data_AF-A0A2P6N1M9-F1
#
_entry.id   AF-A0A2P6N1M9-F1
#
_cell.length_a   1.000
_cell.length_b   1.000
_cell.length_c   1.000
_cell.angle_alpha   90.00
_cell.angle_beta   90.00
_cell.angle_gamma   90.00
#
_symmetry.space_group_name_H-M   'P 1'
#
loop_
_entity.id
_entity.type
_entity.pdbx_description
1 polymer ?
#
loop_
_entity_poly.entity_id
_entity_poly.type
_entity_poly.pdbx_seq_one_letter_code
_entity_poly.pdbx_strand_id
1 'polypeptide(L)'
;MLAVLCLIFCCSLSSTSATFVHPGLLHTSSDLARVRRHVLANKAPWNGSWVLLSQHMRNSNYVPRNTSFINCGTVAAGRILDTWSSSLQLINGTSDKYLESGIYGYAFAQSAELLRSYNGWTGLQQFQKMLLEVFYPMNKAFLDHHNGQDVYRYWANWDLCNTASMMTIGVLTDNQTMFDYAYNGEGMGT
;
A
#
# COMPACT_ATOMS: atom_id res chain seq x y z
N MET A 1 31.29 44.98 -33.33
CA MET A 1 30.57 45.00 -32.04
C MET A 1 29.09 44.96 -32.38
N LEU A 2 28.22 44.06 -31.93
CA LEU A 2 28.24 42.94 -31.01
C LEU A 2 26.95 42.15 -31.33
N ALA A 3 27.04 40.82 -31.39
CA ALA A 3 25.93 39.92 -31.69
C ALA A 3 24.92 39.89 -30.52
N VAL A 4 23.63 40.00 -30.81
CA VAL A 4 22.54 39.82 -29.85
C VAL A 4 22.27 38.33 -29.69
N LEU A 5 22.95 37.70 -28.73
CA LEU A 5 22.67 36.34 -28.27
C LEU A 5 21.46 36.39 -27.31
N CYS A 6 20.30 35.97 -27.81
CA CYS A 6 19.11 35.74 -27.00
C CYS A 6 19.34 34.47 -26.16
N LEU A 7 19.77 34.64 -24.92
CA LEU A 7 19.88 33.57 -23.94
C LEU A 7 18.47 33.14 -23.53
N ILE A 8 17.98 32.06 -24.15
CA ILE A 8 16.88 31.26 -23.60
C ILE A 8 17.40 30.72 -22.27
N PHE A 9 17.01 31.37 -21.17
CA PHE A 9 17.09 30.79 -19.84
C PHE A 9 16.09 29.64 -19.82
N CYS A 10 16.53 28.47 -20.29
CA CYS A 10 15.85 27.21 -20.08
C CYS A 10 15.93 26.94 -18.56
N CYS A 11 15.02 27.57 -17.82
CA CYS A 11 14.78 27.26 -16.42
C CYS A 11 14.32 25.80 -16.42
N SER A 12 15.26 24.89 -16.20
CA SER A 12 14.94 23.50 -16.00
C SER A 12 14.10 23.47 -14.74
N LEU A 13 12.79 23.24 -14.86
CA LEU A 13 11.99 22.83 -13.71
C LEU A 13 12.55 21.46 -13.31
N SER A 14 13.50 21.46 -12.38
CA SER A 14 13.79 20.28 -11.60
C SER A 14 12.59 20.09 -10.68
N SER A 15 11.59 19.34 -11.13
CA SER A 15 10.60 18.74 -10.25
C SER A 15 11.37 17.81 -9.31
N THR A 16 11.72 18.30 -8.13
CA THR A 16 12.11 17.42 -7.03
C THR A 16 10.87 16.61 -6.69
N SER A 17 10.75 15.41 -7.24
CA SER A 17 9.77 14.44 -6.78
C SER A 17 9.95 14.33 -5.27
N ALA A 18 8.90 14.61 -4.49
CA ALA A 18 8.94 14.36 -3.06
C ALA A 18 9.30 12.88 -2.87
N THR A 19 10.33 12.60 -2.07
CA THR A 19 10.67 11.20 -1.75
C THR A 19 9.67 10.72 -0.69
N PHE A 20 9.00 9.60 -0.95
CA PHE A 20 8.14 9.01 0.07
C PHE A 20 8.98 8.57 1.27
N VAL A 21 8.48 8.87 2.47
CA VAL A 21 9.11 8.44 3.72
C VAL A 21 8.46 7.14 4.14
N HIS A 22 9.24 6.20 4.65
CA HIS A 22 8.72 4.88 4.99
C HIS A 22 9.11 4.38 6.39
N PRO A 23 8.19 3.69 7.10
CA PRO A 23 6.77 3.59 6.80
C PRO A 23 6.09 4.96 6.74
N GLY A 24 5.21 5.18 5.76
CA GLY A 24 4.55 6.48 5.54
C GLY A 24 3.15 6.41 4.97
N LEU A 25 2.55 5.22 4.99
CA LEU A 25 1.11 5.06 4.77
C LEU A 25 0.32 5.44 6.05
N LEU A 26 -0.44 4.53 6.66
CA LEU A 26 -1.21 4.85 7.87
C LEU A 26 -0.37 5.07 9.13
N HIS A 27 0.89 4.64 9.10
CA HIS A 27 1.75 4.64 10.27
C HIS A 27 3.14 5.16 9.92
N THR A 28 3.67 6.04 10.77
CA THR A 28 5.08 6.43 10.70
C THR A 28 5.95 5.54 11.59
N SER A 29 7.25 5.49 11.31
CA SER A 29 8.25 4.89 12.23
C SER A 29 8.10 5.40 13.67
N SER A 30 7.80 6.69 13.85
CA SER A 30 7.66 7.30 15.17
C SER A 30 6.41 6.83 15.92
N ASP A 31 5.30 6.61 15.20
CA ASP A 31 4.06 6.11 15.77
C ASP A 31 4.21 4.65 16.19
N LEU A 32 4.82 3.81 15.34
CA LEU A 32 5.11 2.42 15.65
C LEU A 32 6.04 2.29 16.86
N ALA A 33 7.07 3.14 16.95
CA ALA A 33 7.96 3.20 18.11
C ALA A 33 7.22 3.65 19.38
N ARG A 34 6.27 4.59 19.28
CA ARG A 34 5.42 5.01 20.40
C ARG A 34 4.53 3.87 20.88
N VAL A 35 3.85 3.16 19.97
CA VAL A 35 3.04 1.98 20.31
C VAL A 35 3.89 0.91 21.00
N ARG A 36 5.06 0.59 20.43
CA ARG A 36 5.98 -0.39 21.02
C ARG A 36 6.41 -0.02 22.44
N ARG A 37 6.79 1.24 22.68
CA ARG A 37 7.15 1.72 24.02
C ARG A 37 5.99 1.58 25.01
N HIS A 38 4.77 1.89 24.61
CA HIS A 38 3.60 1.74 25.49
C HIS A 38 3.28 0.29 25.82
N VAL A 39 3.38 -0.62 24.84
CA VAL A 39 3.22 -2.06 25.06
C VAL A 39 4.29 -2.58 26.03
N LEU A 40 5.56 -2.28 25.80
CA LEU A 40 6.67 -2.73 26.66
C LEU A 40 6.57 -2.16 28.09
N ALA A 41 5.96 -0.98 28.24
CA ALA A 41 5.70 -0.37 29.54
C ALA A 41 4.36 -0.80 30.18
N ASN A 42 3.67 -1.79 29.60
CA ASN A 42 2.36 -2.27 30.06
C ASN A 42 1.26 -1.19 30.19
N LYS A 43 1.35 -0.11 29.39
CA LYS A 43 0.42 1.03 29.49
C LYS A 43 -0.91 0.74 28.78
N ALA A 44 -2.02 1.05 29.44
CA ALA A 44 -3.33 1.07 28.82
C ALA A 44 -3.52 2.33 27.92
N PRO A 45 -4.28 2.24 26.82
CA PRO A 45 -4.97 1.05 26.31
C PRO A 45 -4.09 0.08 25.49
N TRP A 46 -2.88 0.50 25.07
CA TRP A 46 -2.01 -0.27 24.14
C TRP A 46 -1.73 -1.70 24.59
N ASN A 47 -1.44 -1.92 25.86
CA ASN A 47 -1.16 -3.26 26.36
C ASN A 47 -2.39 -4.18 26.27
N GLY A 48 -3.58 -3.67 26.58
CA GLY A 48 -4.83 -4.44 26.46
C GLY A 48 -5.08 -4.88 25.02
N SER A 49 -4.96 -3.94 24.07
CA SER A 49 -5.09 -4.25 22.63
C SER A 49 -4.01 -5.22 22.15
N TRP A 50 -2.77 -5.07 22.59
CA TRP A 50 -1.66 -5.98 22.25
C TRP A 50 -1.92 -7.39 22.75
N VAL A 51 -2.41 -7.55 23.97
CA VAL A 51 -2.77 -8.86 24.51
C VAL A 51 -3.82 -9.51 23.62
N LEU A 52 -4.93 -8.83 23.31
CA LEU A 52 -6.00 -9.35 22.45
C LEU A 52 -5.49 -9.76 21.05
N LEU A 53 -4.71 -8.87 20.41
CA LEU A 53 -4.09 -9.14 19.12
C LEU A 53 -3.19 -10.39 19.16
N SER A 54 -2.37 -10.48 20.20
CA SER A 54 -1.47 -11.62 20.41
C SER A 54 -2.25 -12.92 20.59
N GLN A 55 -3.43 -12.89 21.20
CA GLN A 55 -4.24 -14.11 21.35
C GLN A 55 -4.71 -14.64 20.00
N HIS A 56 -5.12 -13.76 19.09
CA HIS A 56 -5.58 -14.13 17.76
C HIS A 56 -4.44 -14.68 16.89
N MET A 57 -3.24 -14.10 16.98
CA MET A 57 -2.07 -14.59 16.23
C MET A 57 -1.66 -16.02 16.62
N ARG A 58 -1.96 -16.48 17.85
CA ARG A 58 -1.71 -17.86 18.31
C ARG A 58 -2.56 -18.92 17.61
N ASN A 59 -3.66 -18.54 16.97
CA ASN A 59 -4.59 -19.48 16.34
C ASN A 59 -4.30 -19.73 14.85
N SER A 60 -3.23 -19.14 14.30
CA SER A 60 -2.70 -19.59 13.02
C SER A 60 -1.95 -20.91 13.27
N ASN A 61 -2.17 -21.95 12.47
CA ASN A 61 -1.51 -23.26 12.56
C ASN A 61 0.02 -23.22 12.31
N TYR A 62 0.65 -22.06 12.51
CA TYR A 62 2.02 -21.78 12.17
C TYR A 62 2.84 -21.47 13.43
N VAL A 63 3.59 -22.48 13.89
CA VAL A 63 4.53 -22.37 15.01
C VAL A 63 5.94 -22.68 14.50
N PRO A 64 6.81 -21.67 14.27
CA PRO A 64 8.22 -21.92 14.06
C PRO A 64 8.83 -22.49 15.35
N ARG A 65 9.45 -23.66 15.28
CA ARG A 65 10.28 -24.17 16.39
C ARG A 65 11.42 -23.17 16.63
N ASN A 66 11.45 -22.58 17.83
CA ASN A 66 12.54 -21.77 18.37
C ASN A 66 12.62 -20.28 17.92
N THR A 67 11.50 -19.55 17.93
CA THR A 67 11.53 -18.08 17.84
C THR A 67 10.57 -17.44 18.85
N SER A 68 10.88 -16.23 19.33
CA SER A 68 9.99 -15.47 20.24
C SER A 68 8.64 -15.18 19.58
N PHE A 69 7.58 -15.02 20.38
CA PHE A 69 6.19 -14.84 19.90
C PHE A 69 5.99 -13.70 18.88
N ILE A 70 6.77 -12.61 18.97
CA ILE A 70 6.71 -11.51 17.98
C ILE A 70 7.22 -11.98 16.61
N ASN A 71 8.21 -12.88 16.60
CA ASN A 71 8.84 -13.38 15.39
C ASN A 71 7.92 -14.35 14.62
N CYS A 72 7.05 -15.12 15.29
CA CYS A 72 6.14 -16.01 14.56
C CYS A 72 5.05 -15.26 13.79
N GLY A 73 4.52 -14.16 14.33
CA GLY A 73 3.50 -13.34 13.66
C GLY A 73 4.03 -12.63 12.40
N THR A 74 5.20 -12.01 12.48
CA THR A 74 5.81 -11.34 11.31
C THR A 74 6.25 -12.34 10.24
N VAL A 75 6.77 -13.52 10.63
CA VAL A 75 7.09 -14.60 9.67
C VAL A 75 5.85 -15.13 8.97
N ALA A 76 4.75 -15.36 9.71
CA ALA A 76 3.48 -15.80 9.13
C ALA A 76 2.95 -14.79 8.12
N ALA A 77 2.93 -13.50 8.49
CA ALA A 77 2.47 -12.43 7.62
C ALA A 77 3.32 -12.35 6.33
N GLY A 78 4.65 -12.36 6.46
CA GLY A 78 5.55 -12.37 5.29
C GLY A 78 5.28 -13.54 4.33
N ARG A 79 5.07 -14.76 4.86
CA ARG A 79 4.73 -15.94 4.04
C ARG A 79 3.40 -15.84 3.32
N ILE A 80 2.40 -15.24 3.96
CA ILE A 80 1.10 -14.99 3.32
C ILE A 80 1.29 -14.03 2.15
N LEU A 81 2.02 -12.94 2.35
CA LEU A 81 2.33 -11.99 1.28
C LEU A 81 3.09 -12.69 0.14
N ASP A 82 4.12 -13.48 0.47
CA ASP A 82 4.91 -14.22 -0.51
C ASP A 82 4.05 -15.22 -1.31
N THR A 83 3.12 -15.92 -0.65
CA THR A 83 2.19 -16.86 -1.29
C THR A 83 1.27 -16.16 -2.29
N TRP A 84 0.71 -15.01 -1.93
CA TRP A 84 -0.09 -14.22 -2.86
C TRP A 84 0.75 -13.75 -4.04
N SER A 85 1.92 -13.16 -3.77
CA SER A 85 2.78 -12.60 -4.83
C SER A 85 3.39 -13.63 -5.78
N SER A 86 3.42 -14.91 -5.40
CA SER A 86 3.91 -16.00 -6.25
C SER A 86 2.80 -16.68 -7.06
N SER A 87 1.54 -16.50 -6.70
CA SER A 87 0.42 -17.29 -7.26
C SER A 87 -0.69 -16.46 -7.89
N LEU A 88 -0.92 -15.22 -7.44
CA LEU A 88 -1.99 -14.39 -7.96
C LEU A 88 -1.61 -13.80 -9.33
N GLN A 89 -2.37 -14.18 -10.36
CA GLN A 89 -2.12 -13.75 -11.73
C GLN A 89 -3.14 -12.73 -12.24
N LEU A 90 -4.38 -12.79 -11.75
CA LEU A 90 -5.47 -11.91 -12.17
C LEU A 90 -6.60 -11.93 -11.13
N ILE A 91 -7.37 -10.84 -11.08
CA ILE A 91 -8.65 -10.75 -10.36
C ILE A 91 -9.76 -10.84 -11.43
N ASN A 92 -10.74 -11.72 -11.25
CA ASN A 92 -11.79 -11.94 -12.25
C ASN A 92 -13.16 -12.12 -11.58
N GLY A 93 -14.21 -11.99 -12.37
CA GLY A 93 -15.59 -12.11 -11.91
C GLY A 93 -16.50 -11.12 -12.59
N THR A 94 -17.59 -10.79 -11.91
CA THR A 94 -18.55 -9.72 -12.26
C THR A 94 -17.88 -8.34 -12.14
N SER A 95 -18.67 -7.27 -12.15
CA SER A 95 -18.16 -5.93 -11.81
C SER A 95 -17.49 -5.87 -10.44
N ASP A 96 -17.83 -6.77 -9.51
CA ASP A 96 -17.32 -6.74 -8.13
C ASP A 96 -15.79 -6.86 -8.04
N LYS A 97 -15.14 -7.37 -9.08
CA LYS A 97 -13.67 -7.39 -9.19
C LYS A 97 -13.03 -6.01 -8.99
N TYR A 98 -13.71 -4.93 -9.39
CA TYR A 98 -13.19 -3.57 -9.19
C TYR A 98 -13.33 -3.10 -7.74
N LEU A 99 -14.44 -3.44 -7.07
CA LEU A 99 -14.58 -3.19 -5.64
C LEU A 99 -13.55 -3.99 -4.84
N GLU A 100 -13.37 -5.26 -5.21
CA GLU A 100 -12.42 -6.19 -4.61
C GLU A 100 -10.97 -5.72 -4.78
N SER A 101 -10.56 -5.36 -6.00
CA SER A 101 -9.20 -4.88 -6.27
C SER A 101 -8.89 -3.59 -5.51
N GLY A 102 -9.84 -2.67 -5.36
CA GLY A 102 -9.65 -1.46 -4.55
C GLY A 102 -9.45 -1.76 -3.06
N ILE A 103 -10.30 -2.61 -2.48
CA ILE A 103 -10.22 -2.92 -1.04
C ILE A 103 -8.97 -3.75 -0.71
N TYR A 104 -8.70 -4.80 -1.48
CA TYR A 104 -7.57 -5.68 -1.21
C TYR A 104 -6.23 -5.08 -1.62
N GLY A 105 -6.17 -4.31 -2.71
CA GLY A 105 -4.95 -3.59 -3.10
C GLY A 105 -4.51 -2.61 -2.00
N TYR A 106 -5.46 -1.84 -1.45
CA TYR A 106 -5.22 -0.99 -0.28
C TYR A 106 -4.72 -1.78 0.93
N ALA A 107 -5.44 -2.83 1.36
CA ALA A 107 -5.08 -3.60 2.54
C ALA A 107 -3.71 -4.30 2.39
N PHE A 108 -3.40 -4.82 1.20
CA PHE A 108 -2.12 -5.45 0.91
C PHE A 108 -0.97 -4.46 0.94
N ALA A 109 -1.13 -3.27 0.33
CA ALA A 109 -0.08 -2.26 0.35
C ALA A 109 0.27 -1.83 1.77
N GLN A 110 -0.74 -1.63 2.62
CA GLN A 110 -0.57 -1.31 4.05
C GLN A 110 0.16 -2.41 4.82
N SER A 111 -0.18 -3.67 4.53
CA SER A 111 0.42 -4.84 5.18
C SER A 111 1.90 -4.99 4.81
N ALA A 112 2.22 -4.82 3.52
CA ALA A 112 3.60 -4.85 3.02
C ALA A 112 4.43 -3.71 3.58
N GLU A 113 3.86 -2.51 3.70
CA GLU A 113 4.52 -1.33 4.27
C GLU A 113 4.92 -1.55 5.74
N LEU A 114 4.02 -2.14 6.54
CA LEU A 114 4.31 -2.49 7.93
C LEU A 114 5.44 -3.54 8.06
N LEU A 115 5.53 -4.47 7.11
CA LEU A 115 6.58 -5.49 7.09
C LEU A 115 7.89 -5.02 6.44
N ARG A 116 7.91 -3.90 5.71
CA ARG A 116 9.09 -3.47 4.93
C ARG A 116 10.36 -3.34 5.78
N SER A 117 10.23 -2.96 7.05
CA SER A 117 11.35 -2.78 7.99
C SER A 117 11.72 -4.04 8.76
N TYR A 118 11.02 -5.15 8.53
CA TYR A 118 11.29 -6.42 9.18
C TYR A 118 12.34 -7.21 8.39
N ASN A 119 13.58 -7.24 8.89
CA ASN A 119 14.71 -7.91 8.24
C ASN A 119 14.50 -9.40 7.92
N GLY A 120 13.52 -10.07 8.54
CA GLY A 120 13.20 -11.47 8.28
C GLY A 120 12.32 -11.70 7.04
N TRP A 121 11.82 -10.65 6.41
CA TRP A 121 11.04 -10.74 5.17
C TRP A 121 11.76 -10.04 4.02
N THR A 122 12.03 -10.78 2.96
CA THR A 122 12.76 -10.32 1.76
C THR A 122 11.88 -10.23 0.52
N GLY A 123 10.58 -10.48 0.65
CA GLY A 123 9.63 -10.59 -0.46
C GLY A 123 9.09 -9.26 -1.00
N LEU A 124 9.51 -8.11 -0.45
CA LEU A 124 8.94 -6.80 -0.77
C LEU A 124 8.88 -6.51 -2.28
N GLN A 125 9.98 -6.73 -3.01
CA GLN A 125 10.03 -6.43 -4.44
C GLN A 125 9.07 -7.30 -5.26
N GLN A 126 9.00 -8.61 -4.97
CA GLN A 126 8.06 -9.51 -5.62
C GLN A 126 6.61 -9.13 -5.29
N PHE A 127 6.35 -8.71 -4.06
CA PHE A 127 5.02 -8.28 -3.62
C PHE A 127 4.59 -6.98 -4.30
N GLN A 128 5.48 -5.98 -4.37
CA GLN A 128 5.29 -4.74 -5.12
C GLN A 128 4.96 -5.05 -6.59
N LYS A 129 5.69 -5.98 -7.22
CA LYS A 129 5.44 -6.41 -8.59
C LYS A 129 4.02 -6.96 -8.78
N MET A 130 3.55 -7.82 -7.89
CA MET A 130 2.15 -8.31 -7.93
C MET A 130 1.14 -7.15 -7.86
N LEU A 131 1.34 -6.17 -6.97
CA LEU A 131 0.46 -5.00 -6.87
C LEU A 131 0.46 -4.16 -8.16
N LEU A 132 1.63 -3.97 -8.76
CA LEU A 132 1.79 -3.22 -10.01
C LEU A 132 1.21 -3.94 -11.23
N GLU A 133 1.28 -5.27 -11.27
CA GLU A 133 0.85 -6.06 -12.43
C GLU A 133 -0.62 -6.51 -12.36
N VAL A 134 -1.15 -6.74 -11.15
CA VAL A 134 -2.51 -7.28 -10.96
C VAL A 134 -3.51 -6.23 -10.49
N PHE A 135 -3.13 -5.40 -9.52
CA PHE A 135 -4.07 -4.48 -8.86
C PHE A 135 -4.13 -3.13 -9.56
N TYR A 136 -2.97 -2.49 -9.75
CA TYR A 136 -2.90 -1.15 -10.37
C TYR A 136 -3.64 -1.05 -11.72
N PRO A 137 -3.46 -1.97 -12.69
CA PRO A 137 -4.14 -1.87 -13.98
C PRO A 137 -5.66 -1.94 -13.83
N MET A 138 -6.16 -2.73 -12.88
CA MET A 138 -7.59 -2.85 -12.60
C MET A 138 -8.14 -1.59 -11.94
N ASN A 139 -7.42 -1.06 -10.94
CA ASN A 139 -7.82 0.19 -10.28
C ASN A 139 -7.87 1.34 -11.28
N LYS A 140 -6.82 1.48 -12.10
CA LYS A 140 -6.75 2.53 -13.12
C LYS A 140 -7.85 2.36 -14.17
N ALA A 141 -8.07 1.15 -14.68
CA ALA A 141 -9.13 0.90 -15.66
C ALA A 141 -10.53 1.25 -15.12
N PHE A 142 -10.77 1.04 -13.81
CA PHE A 142 -12.02 1.45 -13.19
C PHE A 142 -12.16 2.97 -13.13
N LEU A 143 -11.14 3.68 -12.64
CA LEU A 143 -11.19 5.14 -12.55
C LEU A 143 -11.34 5.80 -13.94
N ASP A 144 -10.65 5.27 -14.95
CA ASP A 144 -10.65 5.86 -16.29
C ASP A 144 -11.94 5.60 -17.07
N HIS A 145 -12.56 4.44 -16.86
CA HIS A 145 -13.58 3.94 -17.77
C HIS A 145 -14.84 3.47 -17.08
N HIS A 146 -14.87 3.39 -15.74
CA HIS A 146 -16.00 2.93 -14.94
C HIS A 146 -16.59 1.63 -15.49
N ASN A 147 -15.73 0.68 -15.89
CA ASN A 147 -16.12 -0.58 -16.52
C ASN A 147 -17.04 -0.40 -17.77
N GLY A 148 -16.82 0.67 -18.54
CA GLY A 148 -17.61 1.03 -19.71
C GLY A 148 -19.02 1.52 -19.38
N GLN A 149 -19.26 1.96 -18.15
CA GLN A 149 -20.56 2.45 -17.68
C GLN A 149 -20.51 3.97 -17.45
N ASP A 150 -21.70 4.57 -17.32
CA ASP A 150 -21.83 5.93 -16.83
C ASP A 150 -21.33 6.06 -15.38
N VAL A 151 -20.84 7.25 -15.03
CA VAL A 151 -20.25 7.54 -13.72
C VAL A 151 -21.20 7.21 -12.57
N TYR A 152 -22.52 7.42 -12.72
CA TYR A 152 -23.50 7.17 -11.65
C TYR A 152 -23.91 5.69 -11.49
N ARG A 153 -23.36 4.78 -12.30
CA ARG A 153 -23.69 3.34 -12.23
C ARG A 153 -23.21 2.70 -10.94
N TYR A 154 -22.07 3.14 -10.42
CA TYR A 154 -21.43 2.59 -9.23
C TYR A 154 -21.55 3.55 -8.05
N TRP A 155 -21.50 2.99 -6.84
CA TRP A 155 -21.48 3.80 -5.63
C TRP A 155 -20.10 4.41 -5.43
N ALA A 156 -20.05 5.63 -4.89
CA ALA A 156 -18.81 6.39 -4.70
C ALA A 156 -17.71 5.65 -3.90
N ASN A 157 -18.08 4.65 -3.09
CA ASN A 157 -17.10 3.83 -2.38
C ASN A 157 -16.24 2.97 -3.32
N TRP A 158 -16.67 2.72 -4.56
CA TRP A 158 -15.89 2.00 -5.57
C TRP A 158 -14.75 2.87 -6.07
N ASP A 159 -15.02 4.12 -6.46
CA ASP A 159 -13.98 5.11 -6.81
C ASP A 159 -13.02 5.33 -5.65
N LEU A 160 -13.56 5.50 -4.44
CA LEU A 160 -12.76 5.77 -3.24
C LEU A 160 -11.78 4.63 -2.94
N CYS A 161 -12.22 3.38 -2.97
CA CYS A 161 -11.32 2.26 -2.68
C CYS A 161 -10.27 2.04 -3.78
N ASN A 162 -10.63 2.25 -5.05
CA ASN A 162 -9.67 2.14 -6.16
C ASN A 162 -8.63 3.27 -6.14
N THR A 163 -9.06 4.50 -5.82
CA THR A 163 -8.16 5.64 -5.61
C THR A 163 -7.23 5.39 -4.43
N ALA A 164 -7.76 4.97 -3.27
CA ALA A 164 -6.96 4.66 -2.10
C ALA A 164 -5.95 3.53 -2.38
N SER A 165 -6.37 2.48 -3.09
CA SER A 165 -5.47 1.41 -3.55
C SER A 165 -4.31 1.97 -4.37
N MET A 166 -4.60 2.75 -5.42
CA MET A 166 -3.56 3.33 -6.29
C MET A 166 -2.62 4.26 -5.54
N MET A 167 -3.13 5.11 -4.64
CA MET A 167 -2.28 5.97 -3.81
C MET A 167 -1.34 5.14 -2.93
N THR A 168 -1.87 4.11 -2.24
CA THR A 168 -1.04 3.28 -1.36
C THR A 168 -0.01 2.43 -2.11
N ILE A 169 -0.36 1.92 -3.30
CA ILE A 169 0.59 1.24 -4.19
C ILE A 169 1.66 2.23 -4.67
N GLY A 170 1.26 3.45 -5.05
CA GLY A 170 2.16 4.52 -5.46
C GLY A 170 3.20 4.83 -4.38
N VAL A 171 2.78 5.06 -3.14
CA VAL A 171 3.69 5.25 -2.01
C VAL A 171 4.58 4.02 -1.82
N LEU A 172 4.01 2.82 -1.66
CA LEU A 172 4.77 1.60 -1.38
C LEU A 172 5.87 1.32 -2.41
N THR A 173 5.63 1.70 -3.67
CA THR A 173 6.52 1.47 -4.82
C THR A 173 7.38 2.68 -5.20
N ASP A 174 7.36 3.74 -4.37
CA ASP A 174 8.07 4.99 -4.63
C ASP A 174 7.68 5.66 -5.97
N ASN A 175 6.43 5.48 -6.41
CA ASN A 175 5.91 5.95 -7.70
C ASN A 175 5.02 7.19 -7.53
N GLN A 176 5.65 8.37 -7.55
CA GLN A 176 4.96 9.66 -7.40
C GLN A 176 3.94 9.90 -8.53
N THR A 177 4.26 9.52 -9.77
CA THR A 177 3.35 9.69 -10.90
C THR A 177 2.03 8.93 -10.69
N MET A 178 2.08 7.70 -10.18
CA MET A 178 0.89 6.92 -9.85
C MET A 178 0.09 7.56 -8.72
N PHE A 179 0.78 8.04 -7.68
CA PHE A 179 0.13 8.73 -6.57
C PHE A 179 -0.57 10.00 -7.04
N ASP A 180 0.12 10.84 -7.81
CA ASP A 180 -0.41 12.10 -8.34
C ASP A 180 -1.58 11.85 -9.28
N TYR A 181 -1.53 10.79 -10.08
CA TYR A 181 -2.65 10.38 -10.94
C TYR A 181 -3.90 10.08 -10.11
N ALA A 182 -3.76 9.30 -9.05
CA ALA A 182 -4.88 8.95 -8.19
C ALA A 182 -5.38 10.16 -7.39
N TYR A 183 -4.47 11.00 -6.89
CA TYR A 183 -4.81 12.18 -6.10
C TYR A 183 -5.51 13.27 -6.91
N ASN A 184 -5.08 13.50 -8.15
CA ASN A 184 -5.65 14.53 -9.03
C ASN A 184 -6.75 13.99 -9.96
N GLY A 185 -7.06 12.69 -9.88
CA GLY A 185 -8.03 12.04 -10.75
C GLY A 185 -9.45 12.57 -10.53
N GLU A 186 -10.21 12.66 -11.60
CA GLU A 186 -11.64 12.97 -11.55
C GLU A 186 -12.43 11.66 -11.32
N GLY A 187 -13.07 11.53 -10.17
CA GLY A 187 -13.97 10.43 -9.83
C GLY A 187 -14.94 10.89 -8.74
N MET A 188 -16.02 10.16 -8.47
CA MET A 188 -17.01 10.57 -7.45
C MET A 188 -16.51 10.40 -6.01
N GLY A 189 -15.27 9.95 -5.83
CA GLY A 189 -14.61 9.69 -4.54
C GLY A 189 -13.43 10.62 -4.22
N THR A 190 -13.16 11.65 -5.04
CA THR A 190 -12.25 12.78 -4.77
C THR A 190 -13.04 14.07 -4.56
#